data_AF-A0A2V8PHL1-F1
#
_entry.id   AF-A0A2V8PHL1-F1
#
_cell.length_a   1.000
_cell.length_b   1.000
_cell.length_c   1.000
_cell.angle_alpha   90.00
_cell.angle_beta   90.00
_cell.angle_gamma   90.00
#
_symmetry.space_group_name_H-M   'P 1'
#
loop_
_entity.id
_entity.type
_entity.pdbx_description
1 polymer ?
#
loop_
_entity_poly.entity_id
_entity_poly.type
_entity_poly.pdbx_seq_one_letter_code
_entity_poly.pdbx_strand_id
1 'polypeptide(L)'
;MKATSNRGAAKLTQDQRILHALNRLGFGARPGDVERVKAMGVDNYINQQLFPDKIDDSATEARLQNLTTLHMTTAELYEKYPQPGQLLRVLERRNSLPADLAAARDNRAKGGANAASAAKDSKTGDAMTGEMQGPDAAKSNAAAKSNAPANGDQNPMNNAEYRKAVMEYFKENNLRPPQFLTGELQMSRILRAVYSERQLQEVMVDFWTNHFNVFAGKGADRWLLISYDRDTIRPNTLGKFYDLLLADAKSPAMLFYLDNFQSVSPNAQGQRPNQTGQTRPGAARDPLIELMRGRNPNRNPNLSMSNNPQQQRPQQQQQRRGINENYAREL
;
A
#
# COMPACT_ATOMS: atom_id res chain seq x y z
N MET A 1 -39.85 -36.70 -27.39
CA MET A 1 -40.55 -35.47 -26.94
C MET A 1 -39.58 -34.62 -26.14
N LYS A 2 -39.07 -33.52 -26.72
CA LYS A 2 -38.24 -32.54 -25.99
C LYS A 2 -39.19 -31.50 -25.38
N ALA A 3 -39.34 -31.52 -24.06
CA ALA A 3 -40.05 -30.47 -23.33
C ALA A 3 -39.10 -29.27 -23.17
N THR A 4 -39.26 -28.26 -24.03
CA THR A 4 -38.70 -26.93 -23.83
C THR A 4 -39.45 -26.24 -22.70
N SER A 5 -38.91 -26.30 -21.49
CA SER A 5 -39.41 -25.51 -20.35
C SER A 5 -39.00 -24.06 -20.52
N ASN A 6 -39.89 -23.27 -21.12
CA ASN A 6 -39.79 -21.81 -21.14
C ASN A 6 -40.08 -21.28 -19.73
N ARG A 7 -39.07 -21.22 -18.85
CA ARG A 7 -39.17 -20.51 -17.57
C ARG A 7 -39.14 -19.01 -17.85
N GLY A 8 -40.29 -18.44 -18.18
CA GLY A 8 -40.48 -17.00 -18.04
C GLY A 8 -40.22 -16.65 -16.57
N ALA A 9 -39.20 -15.83 -16.29
CA ALA A 9 -38.86 -15.41 -14.94
C ALA A 9 -40.12 -14.79 -14.30
N ALA A 10 -40.63 -15.42 -13.23
CA ALA A 10 -41.76 -14.89 -12.49
C ALA A 10 -41.45 -13.46 -12.03
N LYS A 11 -42.36 -12.51 -12.26
CA LYS A 11 -42.19 -11.13 -11.78
C LYS A 11 -42.04 -11.15 -10.27
N LEU A 12 -40.93 -10.59 -9.78
CA LEU A 12 -40.62 -10.53 -8.35
C LEU A 12 -41.73 -9.78 -7.60
N THR A 13 -42.08 -10.27 -6.40
CA THR A 13 -42.96 -9.55 -5.48
C THR A 13 -42.33 -8.23 -5.04
N GLN A 14 -43.12 -7.32 -4.49
CA GLN A 14 -42.61 -6.03 -4.00
C GLN A 14 -41.51 -6.22 -2.94
N ASP A 15 -41.74 -7.09 -1.95
CA ASP A 15 -40.76 -7.37 -0.89
C ASP A 15 -39.49 -8.04 -1.46
N GLN A 16 -39.62 -8.91 -2.48
CA GLN A 16 -38.46 -9.47 -3.19
C GLN A 16 -37.67 -8.41 -3.97
N ARG A 17 -38.35 -7.45 -4.62
CA ARG A 17 -37.68 -6.33 -5.29
C ARG A 17 -36.92 -5.45 -4.29
N ILE A 18 -37.53 -5.17 -3.13
CA ILE A 18 -36.90 -4.36 -2.07
C ILE A 18 -35.64 -5.07 -1.55
N LEU A 19 -35.74 -6.35 -1.19
CA LEU A 19 -34.60 -7.13 -0.74
C LEU A 19 -33.51 -7.24 -1.82
N HIS A 20 -33.91 -7.41 -3.09
CA HIS A 20 -32.95 -7.42 -4.19
C HIS A 20 -32.22 -6.09 -4.32
N ALA A 21 -32.92 -4.95 -4.24
CA ALA A 21 -32.31 -3.63 -4.30
C ALA A 21 -31.35 -3.39 -3.13
N LEU A 22 -31.76 -3.71 -1.90
CA LEU A 22 -30.92 -3.57 -0.70
C LEU A 22 -29.64 -4.42 -0.77
N ASN A 23 -29.72 -5.64 -1.31
CA ASN A 23 -28.57 -6.54 -1.47
C ASN A 23 -27.66 -6.17 -2.65
N ARG A 24 -28.15 -5.41 -3.64
CA ARG A 24 -27.38 -5.03 -4.84
C ARG A 24 -26.82 -3.63 -4.78
N LEU A 25 -27.46 -2.74 -4.04
CA LEU A 25 -27.06 -1.34 -3.88
C LEU A 25 -26.49 -1.07 -2.48
N GLY A 26 -26.20 -2.11 -1.70
CA GLY A 26 -25.69 -1.99 -0.35
C GLY A 26 -25.11 -3.32 0.15
N PHE A 27 -24.74 -3.36 1.42
CA PHE A 27 -24.19 -4.56 2.06
C PHE A 27 -25.28 -5.55 2.54
N GLY A 28 -26.54 -5.31 2.15
CA GLY A 28 -27.71 -6.08 2.54
C GLY A 28 -28.68 -5.28 3.40
N ALA A 29 -29.84 -5.88 3.68
CA ALA A 29 -30.89 -5.24 4.47
C ALA A 29 -30.52 -5.21 5.97
N ARG A 30 -30.49 -4.01 6.56
CA ARG A 30 -30.36 -3.81 8.01
C ARG A 30 -31.75 -3.82 8.67
N PRO A 31 -31.84 -3.99 10.01
CA PRO A 31 -33.12 -3.89 10.71
C PRO A 31 -33.83 -2.56 10.40
N GLY A 32 -35.06 -2.64 9.89
CA GLY A 32 -35.87 -1.46 9.51
C GLY A 32 -35.69 -0.97 8.07
N ASP A 33 -34.68 -1.45 7.32
CA ASP A 33 -34.46 -1.01 5.93
C ASP A 33 -35.60 -1.44 5.01
N VAL A 34 -36.13 -2.66 5.19
CA VAL A 34 -37.20 -3.18 4.33
C VAL A 34 -38.47 -2.35 4.50
N GLU A 35 -38.85 -2.06 5.74
CA GLU A 35 -40.02 -1.24 6.08
C GLU A 35 -39.86 0.19 5.55
N ARG A 36 -38.67 0.76 5.71
CA ARG A 36 -38.34 2.10 5.20
C ARG A 36 -38.44 2.17 3.68
N VAL A 37 -37.82 1.22 2.97
CA VAL A 37 -37.88 1.17 1.50
C VAL A 37 -39.31 0.88 1.02
N LYS A 38 -40.08 0.08 1.76
CA LYS A 38 -41.50 -0.17 1.47
C LYS A 38 -42.34 1.10 1.59
N ALA A 39 -42.08 1.92 2.61
CA ALA A 39 -42.78 3.19 2.81
C ALA A 39 -42.42 4.26 1.76
N MET A 40 -41.13 4.40 1.41
CA MET A 40 -40.70 5.39 0.41
C MET A 40 -40.90 4.93 -1.04
N GLY A 41 -40.94 3.62 -1.29
CA GLY A 41 -40.92 3.00 -2.61
C GLY A 41 -39.51 2.70 -3.11
N VAL A 42 -39.32 1.51 -3.70
CA VAL A 42 -38.01 1.02 -4.16
C VAL A 42 -37.37 1.94 -5.21
N ASP A 43 -38.15 2.51 -6.12
CA ASP A 43 -37.61 3.36 -7.19
C ASP A 43 -37.10 4.71 -6.63
N ASN A 44 -37.75 5.23 -5.58
CA ASN A 44 -37.28 6.40 -4.85
C ASN A 44 -36.01 6.12 -4.06
N TYR A 45 -35.90 4.93 -3.45
CA TYR A 45 -34.68 4.49 -2.79
C TYR A 45 -33.50 4.42 -3.77
N ILE A 46 -33.69 3.79 -4.95
CA ILE A 46 -32.66 3.70 -5.98
C ILE A 46 -32.22 5.10 -6.42
N ASN A 47 -33.17 5.98 -6.72
CA ASN A 47 -32.85 7.36 -7.12
C ASN A 47 -32.09 8.12 -6.03
N GLN A 48 -32.46 7.95 -4.76
CA GLN A 48 -31.75 8.57 -3.64
C GLN A 48 -30.28 8.12 -3.58
N GLN A 49 -30.03 6.82 -3.72
CA GLN A 49 -28.67 6.23 -3.67
C GLN A 49 -27.74 6.73 -4.79
N LEU A 50 -28.28 7.16 -5.93
CA LEU A 50 -27.49 7.75 -7.02
C LEU A 50 -26.99 9.17 -6.72
N PHE A 51 -27.53 9.83 -5.68
CA PHE A 51 -27.14 11.19 -5.28
C PHE A 51 -26.75 11.22 -3.79
N PRO A 52 -25.57 10.68 -3.43
CA PRO A 52 -25.14 10.56 -2.03
C PRO A 52 -25.06 11.90 -1.31
N ASP A 53 -24.75 12.99 -2.01
CA ASP A 53 -24.70 14.34 -1.44
C ASP A 53 -26.06 14.82 -0.89
N LYS A 54 -27.17 14.21 -1.34
CA LYS A 54 -28.52 14.50 -0.84
C LYS A 54 -28.91 13.64 0.37
N ILE A 55 -28.07 12.69 0.75
CA ILE A 55 -28.30 11.81 1.89
C ILE A 55 -27.54 12.36 3.09
N ASP A 56 -28.25 12.65 4.17
CA ASP A 56 -27.61 12.99 5.44
C ASP A 56 -26.86 11.76 5.98
N ASP A 57 -25.57 11.95 6.25
CA ASP A 57 -24.69 10.93 6.81
C ASP A 57 -23.96 11.44 8.07
N SER A 58 -24.49 12.50 8.69
CA SER A 58 -23.92 13.14 9.88
C SER A 58 -23.70 12.17 11.04
N ALA A 59 -24.61 11.20 11.23
CA ALA A 59 -24.48 10.17 12.25
C ALA A 59 -23.26 9.25 12.03
N THR A 60 -22.96 8.90 10.77
CA THR A 60 -21.79 8.10 10.42
C THR A 60 -20.52 8.93 10.57
N GLU A 61 -20.54 10.18 10.09
CA GLU A 61 -19.41 11.10 10.24
C GLU A 61 -19.05 11.33 11.72
N ALA A 62 -20.04 11.47 12.60
CA ALA A 62 -19.82 11.57 14.04
C ALA A 62 -19.10 10.34 14.63
N ARG A 63 -19.37 9.14 14.11
CA ARG A 63 -18.68 7.91 14.53
C ARG A 63 -17.25 7.85 14.00
N LEU A 64 -17.02 8.39 12.81
CA LEU A 64 -15.73 8.41 12.14
C LEU A 64 -14.76 9.45 12.71
N GLN A 65 -15.26 10.49 13.40
CA GLN A 65 -14.42 11.51 14.05
C GLN A 65 -13.34 10.93 14.97
N ASN A 66 -13.61 9.78 15.59
CA ASN A 66 -12.65 9.11 16.47
C ASN A 66 -11.49 8.42 15.72
N LEU A 67 -11.62 8.22 14.40
CA LEU A 67 -10.58 7.65 13.55
C LEU A 67 -9.69 8.77 13.01
N THR A 68 -8.82 9.27 13.88
CA THR A 68 -8.06 10.50 13.62
C THR A 68 -7.19 10.40 12.36
N THR A 69 -6.71 9.22 11.98
CA THR A 69 -5.84 9.08 10.79
C THR A 69 -6.54 9.47 9.50
N LEU A 70 -7.87 9.30 9.40
CA LEU A 70 -8.66 9.65 8.21
C LEU A 70 -8.66 11.16 7.92
N HIS A 71 -8.47 11.97 8.97
CA HIS A 71 -8.51 13.43 8.90
C HIS A 71 -7.10 14.04 8.83
N MET A 72 -6.05 13.23 8.91
CA MET A 72 -4.67 13.70 8.80
C MET A 72 -4.25 13.87 7.33
N THR A 73 -3.31 14.78 7.12
CA THR A 73 -2.54 14.89 5.89
C THR A 73 -1.51 13.76 5.81
N THR A 74 -1.04 13.44 4.61
CA THR A 74 0.03 12.47 4.41
C THR A 74 1.30 12.82 5.20
N ALA A 75 1.62 14.10 5.34
CA ALA A 75 2.76 14.57 6.12
C ALA A 75 2.62 14.26 7.61
N GLU A 76 1.46 14.55 8.19
CA GLU A 76 1.16 14.23 9.59
C GLU A 76 1.16 12.73 9.84
N LEU A 77 0.65 11.94 8.89
CA LEU A 77 0.71 10.48 8.97
C LEU A 77 2.16 9.98 8.99
N TYR A 78 3.05 10.58 8.19
CA TYR A 78 4.46 10.20 8.16
C TYR A 78 5.16 10.51 9.49
N GLU A 79 4.84 11.66 10.08
CA GLU A 79 5.43 12.11 11.34
C GLU A 79 4.95 11.28 12.53
N LYS A 80 3.64 11.04 12.65
CA LYS A 80 3.04 10.32 13.79
C LYS A 80 3.14 8.80 13.68
N TYR A 81 3.30 8.27 12.46
CA TYR A 81 3.31 6.83 12.20
C TYR A 81 4.57 6.35 11.47
N PRO A 82 5.78 6.59 12.00
CA PRO A 82 7.01 6.24 11.30
C PRO A 82 7.26 4.73 11.26
N GLN A 83 7.95 4.25 10.22
CA GLN A 83 8.48 2.88 10.24
C GLN A 83 9.63 2.77 11.25
N PRO A 84 9.63 1.77 12.15
CA PRO A 84 10.70 1.60 13.15
C PRO A 84 12.12 1.64 12.55
N GLY A 85 12.34 0.94 11.43
CA GLY A 85 13.65 0.93 10.78
C GLY A 85 14.06 2.26 10.14
N GLN A 86 13.09 3.07 9.67
CA GLN A 86 13.37 4.40 9.13
C GLN A 86 13.65 5.40 10.26
N LEU A 87 12.85 5.35 11.32
CA LEU A 87 13.01 6.18 12.51
C LEU A 87 14.42 6.03 13.10
N LEU A 88 14.89 4.80 13.31
CA LEU A 88 16.24 4.55 13.83
C LEU A 88 17.32 5.19 12.95
N ARG A 89 17.20 5.04 11.62
CA ARG A 89 18.15 5.64 10.69
C ARG A 89 18.15 7.17 10.77
N VAL A 90 16.98 7.78 10.97
CA VAL A 90 16.86 9.23 11.12
C VAL A 90 17.47 9.70 12.44
N LEU A 91 17.21 8.99 13.54
CA LEU A 91 17.78 9.29 14.86
C LEU A 91 19.31 9.13 14.86
N GLU A 92 19.84 8.10 14.20
CA GLU A 92 21.28 7.91 14.01
C GLU A 92 21.91 9.07 13.24
N ARG A 93 21.31 9.46 12.12
CA ARG A 93 21.80 10.60 11.32
C ARG A 93 21.76 11.92 12.08
N ARG A 94 20.84 12.05 13.05
CA ARG A 94 20.69 13.22 13.90
C ARG A 94 21.52 13.12 15.20
N ASN A 95 22.31 12.05 15.38
CA ASN A 95 23.03 11.75 16.63
C ASN A 95 22.12 11.80 17.88
N SER A 96 20.84 11.48 17.72
CA SER A 96 19.81 11.57 18.77
C SER A 96 19.22 10.20 19.11
N LEU A 97 19.99 9.12 18.88
CA LEU A 97 19.55 7.76 19.19
C LEU A 97 19.73 7.49 20.69
N PRO A 98 18.66 7.18 21.44
CA PRO A 98 18.76 6.83 22.86
C PRO A 98 19.67 5.62 23.07
N ALA A 99 20.40 5.59 24.20
CA ALA A 99 21.36 4.54 24.52
C ALA A 99 20.72 3.13 24.50
N ASP A 100 19.50 3.01 25.02
CA ASP A 100 18.78 1.74 25.08
C ASP A 100 18.40 1.21 23.68
N LEU A 101 18.03 2.11 22.77
CA LEU A 101 17.75 1.76 21.37
C LEU A 101 19.03 1.41 20.60
N ALA A 102 20.13 2.12 20.86
CA ALA A 102 21.43 1.83 20.27
C ALA A 102 21.92 0.44 20.69
N ALA A 103 21.88 0.13 21.99
CA ALA A 103 22.25 -1.17 22.53
C ALA A 103 21.39 -2.31 21.96
N ALA A 104 20.07 -2.12 21.89
CA ALA A 104 19.17 -3.13 21.34
C ALA A 104 19.39 -3.37 19.82
N ARG A 105 19.78 -2.33 19.07
CA ARG A 105 20.14 -2.43 17.65
C ARG A 105 21.46 -3.17 17.45
N ASP A 106 22.47 -2.88 18.27
CA ASP A 106 23.76 -3.55 18.20
C ASP A 106 23.64 -5.04 18.56
N ASN A 107 22.81 -5.36 19.55
CA ASN A 107 22.46 -6.74 19.89
C ASN A 107 21.77 -7.46 18.71
N ARG A 108 20.92 -6.77 17.94
CA ARG A 108 20.33 -7.31 16.71
C ARG A 108 21.38 -7.54 15.61
N ALA A 109 22.29 -6.59 15.40
CA ALA A 109 23.34 -6.70 14.38
C ALA A 109 24.29 -7.87 14.68
N LYS A 110 24.68 -8.04 15.95
CA LYS A 110 25.51 -9.16 16.42
C LYS A 110 24.80 -10.51 16.29
N GLY A 111 23.50 -10.59 16.64
CA GLY A 111 22.70 -11.81 16.48
C GLY A 111 22.49 -12.23 15.01
N GLY A 112 22.27 -11.26 14.11
CA GLY A 112 22.16 -11.52 12.67
C GLY A 112 23.48 -11.93 12.01
N ALA A 113 24.60 -11.36 12.46
CA ALA A 113 25.93 -11.73 11.98
C ALA A 113 26.32 -13.17 12.40
N ASN A 114 25.99 -13.58 13.63
CA ASN A 114 26.23 -14.94 14.12
C ASN A 114 25.36 -16.01 13.43
N ALA A 115 24.13 -15.67 13.04
CA ALA A 115 23.27 -16.56 12.25
C ALA A 115 23.76 -16.69 10.79
N ALA A 116 24.27 -15.61 10.21
CA ALA A 116 24.82 -15.61 8.84
C ALA A 116 26.15 -16.37 8.73
N SER A 117 26.98 -16.40 9.78
CA SER A 117 28.18 -17.24 9.83
C SER A 117 27.82 -18.73 9.96
N ALA A 118 26.86 -19.08 10.80
CA ALA A 118 26.42 -20.48 10.98
C ALA A 118 25.79 -21.09 9.71
N ALA A 119 25.07 -20.29 8.90
CA ALA A 119 24.50 -20.72 7.63
C ALA A 119 25.53 -20.88 6.49
N LYS A 120 26.76 -20.38 6.68
CA LYS A 120 27.84 -20.47 5.68
C LYS A 120 28.65 -21.76 5.83
N ASP A 121 28.75 -22.28 7.06
CA ASP A 121 29.43 -23.55 7.37
C ASP A 121 28.62 -24.80 6.96
N SER A 122 27.32 -24.64 6.66
CA SER A 122 26.45 -25.75 6.21
C SER A 122 26.37 -25.90 4.68
N LYS A 123 27.19 -25.17 3.90
CA LYS A 123 27.18 -25.18 2.42
C LYS A 123 28.49 -25.68 1.78
N THR A 124 29.21 -26.55 2.47
CA THR A 124 30.30 -27.35 1.89
C THR A 124 29.95 -28.82 1.98
N GLY A 125 29.17 -29.29 1.01
CA GLY A 125 28.75 -30.68 0.87
C GLY A 125 28.06 -30.91 -0.47
N ASP A 126 28.81 -31.53 -1.38
CA ASP A 126 28.46 -32.11 -2.68
C ASP A 126 28.08 -31.23 -3.88
N ALA A 127 28.83 -31.49 -4.95
CA ALA A 127 28.64 -31.02 -6.31
C ALA A 127 28.40 -32.23 -7.24
N MET A 128 27.65 -31.99 -8.33
CA MET A 128 27.37 -32.84 -9.51
C MET A 128 26.31 -33.94 -9.28
N THR A 129 25.28 -34.12 -10.12
CA THR A 129 25.19 -34.15 -11.60
C THR A 129 23.78 -33.80 -12.13
N GLY A 130 23.66 -33.47 -13.43
CA GLY A 130 22.55 -33.98 -14.27
C GLY A 130 21.36 -33.09 -14.66
N GLU A 131 21.40 -32.56 -15.90
CA GLU A 131 20.30 -32.47 -16.88
C GLU A 131 19.32 -31.28 -16.92
N MET A 132 19.33 -30.63 -18.10
CA MET A 132 18.39 -29.65 -18.63
C MET A 132 17.19 -30.34 -19.30
N GLN A 133 15.98 -29.87 -18.99
CA GLN A 133 14.87 -29.88 -19.95
C GLN A 133 13.90 -28.73 -19.61
N GLY A 134 13.54 -27.91 -20.60
CA GLY A 134 12.49 -26.89 -20.52
C GLY A 134 11.36 -27.19 -21.51
N PRO A 135 10.41 -26.28 -21.79
CA PRO A 135 10.02 -25.08 -21.05
C PRO A 135 8.49 -25.06 -20.78
N ASP A 136 8.04 -25.11 -19.52
CA ASP A 136 6.61 -24.96 -19.21
C ASP A 136 6.25 -23.56 -18.70
N ALA A 137 5.26 -23.00 -19.38
CA ALA A 137 4.62 -21.72 -19.12
C ALA A 137 3.86 -21.73 -17.78
N ALA A 138 4.49 -21.19 -16.74
CA ALA A 138 3.82 -20.77 -15.50
C ALA A 138 4.77 -19.90 -14.64
N LYS A 139 5.26 -18.77 -15.17
CA LYS A 139 6.07 -17.81 -14.40
C LYS A 139 5.71 -16.36 -14.73
N SER A 140 4.52 -15.95 -14.33
CA SER A 140 4.18 -14.53 -14.13
C SER A 140 3.31 -14.38 -12.87
N ASN A 141 3.89 -14.77 -11.73
CA ASN A 141 3.52 -14.21 -10.42
C ASN A 141 4.61 -14.48 -9.36
N ALA A 142 5.88 -14.27 -9.75
CA ALA A 142 7.05 -14.55 -8.91
C ALA A 142 7.56 -13.32 -8.12
N ALA A 143 6.84 -12.19 -8.15
CA ALA A 143 7.14 -11.04 -7.28
C ALA A 143 6.24 -10.98 -6.03
N ALA A 144 5.22 -11.83 -5.92
CA ALA A 144 4.30 -11.87 -4.77
C ALA A 144 4.38 -13.18 -3.94
N LYS A 145 5.26 -14.12 -4.31
CA LYS A 145 5.56 -15.33 -3.51
C LYS A 145 7.02 -15.31 -3.02
N SER A 146 7.31 -14.35 -2.15
CA SER A 146 8.35 -14.53 -1.13
C SER A 146 7.87 -13.85 0.15
N ASN A 147 7.04 -14.59 0.90
CA ASN A 147 6.85 -14.48 2.34
C ASN A 147 5.80 -15.52 2.78
N ALA A 148 6.12 -16.80 2.56
CA ALA A 148 5.62 -17.84 3.46
C ALA A 148 6.71 -18.05 4.52
N PRO A 149 6.37 -18.15 5.81
CA PRO A 149 7.37 -18.35 6.85
C PRO A 149 7.94 -19.77 6.69
N ALA A 150 9.20 -19.85 6.30
CA ALA A 150 9.93 -21.11 6.38
C ALA A 150 10.22 -21.40 7.87
N ASN A 151 9.71 -22.55 8.32
CA ASN A 151 10.16 -23.40 9.43
C ASN A 151 10.96 -22.76 10.59
N GLY A 152 10.38 -22.86 11.80
CA GLY A 152 11.11 -23.16 13.05
C GLY A 152 12.13 -22.13 13.56
N ASP A 153 11.68 -21.28 14.49
CA ASP A 153 12.45 -20.79 15.66
C ASP A 153 13.87 -20.23 15.51
N GLN A 154 14.24 -19.62 14.38
CA GLN A 154 15.47 -18.81 14.29
C GLN A 154 15.30 -17.51 13.48
N ASN A 155 14.23 -16.76 13.74
CA ASN A 155 13.96 -15.50 13.04
C ASN A 155 14.58 -14.30 13.80
N PRO A 156 15.63 -13.61 13.29
CA PRO A 156 16.26 -12.43 13.93
C PRO A 156 15.34 -11.18 13.97
N MET A 157 14.08 -11.34 13.58
CA MET A 157 12.96 -10.42 13.81
C MET A 157 12.35 -10.57 15.22
N ASN A 158 12.80 -11.56 16.00
CA ASN A 158 12.24 -11.95 17.29
C ASN A 158 13.09 -11.51 18.50
N ASN A 159 13.98 -10.51 18.37
CA ASN A 159 14.63 -9.92 19.54
C ASN A 159 13.58 -9.12 20.34
N ALA A 160 13.10 -9.71 21.43
CA ALA A 160 12.08 -9.14 22.30
C ALA A 160 12.52 -7.81 22.90
N GLU A 161 13.81 -7.66 23.23
CA GLU A 161 14.38 -6.44 23.80
C GLU A 161 14.34 -5.28 22.79
N TYR A 162 14.71 -5.55 21.54
CA TYR A 162 14.63 -4.56 20.46
C TYR A 162 13.19 -4.10 20.20
N ARG A 163 12.24 -5.02 20.17
CA ARG A 163 10.82 -4.64 20.03
C ARG A 163 10.35 -3.83 21.22
N LYS A 164 10.75 -4.20 22.44
CA LYS A 164 10.39 -3.48 23.67
C LYS A 164 10.92 -2.06 23.66
N ALA A 165 12.21 -1.87 23.38
CA ALA A 165 12.84 -0.55 23.33
C ALA A 165 12.22 0.36 22.26
N VAL A 166 11.93 -0.19 21.06
CA VAL A 166 11.22 0.55 20.01
C VAL A 166 9.81 0.94 20.46
N MET A 167 9.05 0.03 21.06
CA MET A 167 7.69 0.31 21.52
C MET A 167 7.66 1.34 22.66
N GLU A 168 8.65 1.30 23.55
CA GLU A 168 8.84 2.26 24.64
C GLU A 168 9.12 3.66 24.08
N TYR A 169 10.06 3.77 23.14
CA TYR A 169 10.33 5.03 22.45
C TYR A 169 9.09 5.58 21.73
N PHE A 170 8.32 4.72 21.07
CA PHE A 170 7.07 5.12 20.42
C PHE A 170 6.06 5.66 21.42
N LYS A 171 5.94 5.01 22.59
CA LYS A 171 5.04 5.45 23.66
C LYS A 171 5.46 6.81 24.24
N GLU A 172 6.76 7.00 24.49
CA GLU A 172 7.29 8.26 25.04
C GLU A 172 7.12 9.45 24.08
N ASN A 173 7.20 9.19 22.78
CA ASN A 173 7.12 10.24 21.74
C ASN A 173 5.73 10.34 21.10
N ASN A 174 4.69 9.71 21.68
CA ASN A 174 3.33 9.65 21.13
C ASN A 174 3.26 9.16 19.67
N LEU A 175 4.19 8.30 19.25
CA LEU A 175 4.23 7.69 17.94
C LEU A 175 3.47 6.36 17.93
N ARG A 176 2.92 5.98 16.78
CA ARG A 176 2.25 4.69 16.61
C ARG A 176 2.82 3.92 15.42
N PRO A 177 2.81 2.58 15.46
CA PRO A 177 3.21 1.81 14.32
C PRO A 177 2.30 2.07 13.11
N PRO A 178 2.83 2.23 11.91
CA PRO A 178 2.06 2.43 10.68
C PRO A 178 1.07 1.32 10.30
N GLN A 179 1.15 0.13 10.91
CA GLN A 179 0.10 -0.89 10.81
C GLN A 179 -1.25 -0.39 11.34
N PHE A 180 -1.23 0.59 12.25
CA PHE A 180 -2.42 1.24 12.77
C PHE A 180 -3.23 1.95 11.67
N LEU A 181 -2.56 2.49 10.64
CA LEU A 181 -3.22 3.20 9.53
C LEU A 181 -4.16 2.28 8.75
N THR A 182 -3.66 1.11 8.37
CA THR A 182 -4.48 0.11 7.66
C THR A 182 -5.63 -0.40 8.53
N GLY A 183 -5.41 -0.53 9.83
CA GLY A 183 -6.45 -0.95 10.78
C GLY A 183 -7.57 0.09 10.90
N GLU A 184 -7.25 1.37 11.07
CA GLU A 184 -8.27 2.43 11.10
C GLU A 184 -9.01 2.55 9.77
N LEU A 185 -8.32 2.43 8.63
CA LEU A 185 -8.98 2.44 7.33
C LEU A 185 -9.99 1.30 7.18
N GLN A 186 -9.63 0.08 7.59
CA GLN A 186 -10.54 -1.07 7.62
C GLN A 186 -11.73 -0.84 8.55
N MET A 187 -11.49 -0.33 9.76
CA MET A 187 -12.54 0.03 10.71
C MET A 187 -13.51 1.06 10.12
N SER A 188 -12.98 2.03 9.37
CA SER A 188 -13.79 3.06 8.71
C SER A 188 -14.74 2.48 7.66
N ARG A 189 -14.32 1.43 6.94
CA ARG A 189 -15.18 0.73 5.97
C ARG A 189 -16.31 -0.02 6.67
N ILE A 190 -16.00 -0.73 7.76
CA ILE A 190 -17.02 -1.43 8.56
C ILE A 190 -18.03 -0.43 9.14
N LEU A 191 -17.56 0.68 9.70
CA LEU A 191 -18.45 1.71 10.26
C LEU A 191 -19.38 2.28 9.18
N ARG A 192 -18.87 2.58 7.98
CA ARG A 192 -19.71 3.08 6.90
C ARG A 192 -20.66 2.01 6.35
N ALA A 193 -20.22 0.75 6.23
CA ALA A 193 -21.10 -0.34 5.83
C ALA A 193 -22.30 -0.51 6.78
N VAL A 194 -22.05 -0.38 8.09
CA VAL A 194 -23.10 -0.54 9.12
C VAL A 194 -23.99 0.70 9.22
N TYR A 195 -23.40 1.88 9.34
CA TYR A 195 -24.11 3.10 9.74
C TYR A 195 -24.45 4.04 8.58
N SER A 196 -23.71 4.01 7.47
CA SER A 196 -23.94 4.96 6.39
C SER A 196 -25.28 4.73 5.70
N GLU A 197 -25.97 5.81 5.42
CA GLU A 197 -27.16 5.77 4.56
C GLU A 197 -26.80 5.83 3.07
N ARG A 198 -25.52 6.09 2.73
CA ARG A 198 -24.97 6.15 1.38
C ARG A 198 -24.46 4.79 0.92
N GLN A 199 -25.27 3.75 1.10
CA GLN A 199 -24.91 2.35 0.89
C GLN A 199 -24.31 2.08 -0.51
N LEU A 200 -24.90 2.66 -1.56
CA LEU A 200 -24.39 2.47 -2.92
C LEU A 200 -23.01 3.09 -3.10
N GLN A 201 -22.78 4.27 -2.53
CA GLN A 201 -21.48 4.93 -2.59
C GLN A 201 -20.41 4.05 -1.95
N GLU A 202 -20.69 3.46 -0.77
CA GLU A 202 -19.73 2.62 -0.04
C GLU A 202 -19.42 1.31 -0.78
N VAL A 203 -20.43 0.65 -1.36
CA VAL A 203 -20.20 -0.52 -2.21
C VAL A 203 -19.33 -0.16 -3.42
N MET A 204 -19.55 1.01 -4.03
CA MET A 204 -18.74 1.48 -5.15
C MET A 204 -17.33 1.87 -4.73
N VAL A 205 -17.13 2.41 -3.53
CA VAL A 205 -15.78 2.62 -2.96
C VAL A 205 -15.05 1.28 -2.84
N ASP A 206 -15.68 0.26 -2.28
CA ASP A 206 -15.08 -1.07 -2.15
C ASP A 206 -14.77 -1.71 -3.51
N PHE A 207 -15.68 -1.55 -4.49
CA PHE A 207 -15.45 -2.00 -5.85
C PHE A 207 -14.24 -1.32 -6.50
N TRP A 208 -14.17 0.01 -6.46
CA TRP A 208 -13.11 0.78 -7.12
C TRP A 208 -11.76 0.66 -6.42
N THR A 209 -11.74 0.58 -5.08
CA THR A 209 -10.49 0.33 -4.34
C THR A 209 -9.93 -1.06 -4.60
N ASN A 210 -10.79 -2.05 -4.88
CA ASN A 210 -10.35 -3.37 -5.31
C ASN A 210 -9.92 -3.40 -6.79
N HIS A 211 -10.56 -2.61 -7.65
CA HIS A 211 -10.19 -2.52 -9.07
C HIS A 211 -8.88 -1.76 -9.29
N PHE A 212 -8.75 -0.57 -8.71
CA PHE A 212 -7.54 0.25 -8.69
C PHE A 212 -6.75 -0.02 -7.40
N ASN A 213 -6.29 -1.26 -7.25
CA ASN A 213 -5.67 -1.72 -6.01
C ASN A 213 -4.27 -1.15 -5.81
N VAL A 214 -4.03 -0.57 -4.63
CA VAL A 214 -2.72 -0.18 -4.13
C VAL A 214 -2.36 -1.03 -2.92
N PHE A 215 -1.26 -1.79 -3.01
CA PHE A 215 -0.84 -2.66 -1.91
C PHE A 215 -0.20 -1.87 -0.77
N ALA A 216 -0.89 -1.78 0.37
CA ALA A 216 -0.41 -1.08 1.57
C ALA A 216 0.95 -1.59 2.09
N GLY A 217 1.34 -2.83 1.79
CA GLY A 217 2.62 -3.40 2.21
C GLY A 217 3.82 -2.85 1.42
N LYS A 218 3.60 -2.12 0.31
CA LYS A 218 4.67 -1.57 -0.51
C LYS A 218 5.13 -0.21 0.02
N GLY A 219 6.11 -0.24 0.92
CA GLY A 219 6.90 0.96 1.27
C GLY A 219 6.04 2.15 1.73
N ALA A 220 6.02 3.21 0.91
CA ALA A 220 5.35 4.48 1.17
C ALA A 220 3.82 4.41 1.01
N ASP A 221 3.30 3.44 0.27
CA ASP A 221 1.86 3.33 -0.04
C ASP A 221 0.99 3.24 1.22
N ARG A 222 1.53 2.70 2.30
CA ARG A 222 0.85 2.61 3.59
C ARG A 222 0.38 3.93 4.18
N TRP A 223 1.10 5.02 3.92
CA TRP A 223 0.70 6.37 4.36
C TRP A 223 -0.18 7.06 3.30
N LEU A 224 0.05 6.73 2.02
CA LEU A 224 -0.68 7.31 0.89
C LEU A 224 -2.09 6.73 0.74
N LEU A 225 -2.33 5.52 1.24
CA LEU A 225 -3.59 4.81 1.08
C LEU A 225 -4.77 5.54 1.73
N ILE A 226 -4.55 6.25 2.84
CA ILE A 226 -5.60 7.04 3.51
C ILE A 226 -6.07 8.19 2.60
N SER A 227 -5.12 8.99 2.09
CA SER A 227 -5.43 10.06 1.13
C SER A 227 -5.96 9.52 -0.19
N TYR A 228 -5.52 8.33 -0.61
CA TYR A 228 -6.03 7.69 -1.83
C TYR A 228 -7.52 7.33 -1.69
N ASP A 229 -7.93 6.69 -0.60
CA ASP A 229 -9.34 6.40 -0.32
C ASP A 229 -10.17 7.69 -0.24
N ARG A 230 -9.72 8.67 0.57
CA ARG A 230 -10.43 9.92 0.87
C ARG A 230 -10.51 10.88 -0.31
N ASP A 231 -9.39 11.13 -0.98
CA ASP A 231 -9.23 12.24 -1.93
C ASP A 231 -9.30 11.77 -3.39
N THR A 232 -9.03 10.49 -3.66
CA THR A 232 -9.01 9.94 -5.03
C THR A 232 -10.25 9.13 -5.34
N ILE A 233 -10.54 8.10 -4.54
CA ILE A 233 -11.63 7.17 -4.84
C ILE A 233 -12.99 7.73 -4.45
N ARG A 234 -13.19 8.06 -3.16
CA ARG A 234 -14.49 8.46 -2.60
C ARG A 234 -15.23 9.58 -3.36
N PRO A 235 -14.57 10.67 -3.80
CA PRO A 235 -15.24 11.75 -4.52
C PRO A 235 -15.70 11.35 -5.92
N ASN A 236 -15.13 10.29 -6.50
CA ASN A 236 -15.31 9.94 -7.92
C ASN A 236 -16.08 8.63 -8.13
N THR A 237 -16.56 7.95 -7.07
CA THR A 237 -17.10 6.58 -7.16
C THR A 237 -18.36 6.42 -8.01
N LEU A 238 -19.22 7.44 -8.02
CA LEU A 238 -20.45 7.50 -8.83
C LEU A 238 -20.33 8.48 -10.02
N GLY A 239 -19.12 9.01 -10.25
CA GLY A 239 -18.84 9.99 -11.29
C GLY A 239 -18.56 9.35 -12.65
N LYS A 240 -17.93 10.12 -13.55
CA LYS A 240 -17.46 9.59 -14.83
C LYS A 240 -16.22 8.75 -14.61
N PHE A 241 -16.16 7.61 -15.28
CA PHE A 241 -14.98 6.74 -15.24
C PHE A 241 -13.69 7.47 -15.63
N TYR A 242 -13.74 8.36 -16.62
CA TYR A 242 -12.58 9.16 -17.02
C TYR A 242 -12.01 9.99 -15.87
N ASP A 243 -12.86 10.63 -15.07
CA ASP A 243 -12.42 11.48 -13.95
C ASP A 243 -11.79 10.63 -12.84
N LEU A 244 -12.40 9.47 -12.53
CA LEU A 244 -11.84 8.50 -11.59
C LEU A 244 -10.48 7.96 -12.06
N LEU A 245 -10.39 7.52 -13.31
CA LEU A 245 -9.14 7.00 -13.89
C LEU A 245 -8.05 8.06 -13.91
N LEU A 246 -8.40 9.30 -14.27
CA LEU A 246 -7.46 10.41 -14.28
C LEU A 246 -6.97 10.76 -12.87
N ALA A 247 -7.87 10.74 -11.88
CA ALA A 247 -7.53 10.96 -10.47
C ALA A 247 -6.60 9.85 -9.95
N ASP A 248 -6.93 8.59 -10.23
CA ASP A 248 -6.12 7.42 -9.87
C ASP A 248 -4.70 7.50 -10.46
N ALA A 249 -4.60 7.68 -11.78
CA ALA A 249 -3.32 7.73 -12.49
C ALA A 249 -2.40 8.88 -12.03
N LYS A 250 -2.98 9.96 -11.48
CA LYS A 250 -2.24 11.11 -10.91
C LYS A 250 -2.02 11.00 -9.40
N SER A 251 -2.62 10.01 -8.74
CA SER A 251 -2.53 9.89 -7.30
C SER A 251 -1.10 9.55 -6.85
N PRO A 252 -0.58 10.14 -5.76
CA PRO A 252 0.73 9.78 -5.24
C PRO A 252 0.87 8.29 -4.91
N ALA A 253 -0.22 7.66 -4.45
CA ALA A 253 -0.27 6.23 -4.14
C ALA A 253 -0.04 5.38 -5.39
N MET A 254 -0.79 5.62 -6.48
CA MET A 254 -0.64 4.83 -7.70
C MET A 254 0.71 5.09 -8.39
N LEU A 255 1.19 6.32 -8.37
CA LEU A 255 2.50 6.67 -8.92
C LEU A 255 3.66 5.96 -8.19
N PHE A 256 3.57 5.84 -6.87
CA PHE A 256 4.54 5.09 -6.07
C PHE A 256 4.38 3.57 -6.27
N TYR A 257 3.14 3.09 -6.23
CA TYR A 257 2.81 1.67 -6.38
C TYR A 257 3.28 1.09 -7.71
N LEU A 258 3.17 1.83 -8.81
CA LEU A 258 3.63 1.38 -10.12
C LEU A 258 5.12 1.63 -10.36
N ASP A 259 5.83 2.26 -9.41
CA ASP A 259 7.17 2.80 -9.61
C ASP A 259 7.24 3.76 -10.81
N ASN A 260 6.12 4.42 -11.15
CA ASN A 260 6.01 5.36 -12.27
C ASN A 260 6.89 6.59 -12.05
N PHE A 261 7.14 6.96 -10.79
CA PHE A 261 8.08 8.03 -10.44
C PHE A 261 9.54 7.74 -10.86
N GLN A 262 9.88 6.49 -11.19
CA GLN A 262 11.21 6.10 -11.68
C GLN A 262 11.32 6.15 -13.21
N SER A 263 10.20 6.30 -13.92
CA SER A 263 10.17 6.39 -15.38
C SER A 263 10.96 7.60 -15.85
N VAL A 264 11.88 7.37 -16.79
CA VAL A 264 12.57 8.45 -17.51
C VAL A 264 12.36 8.25 -19.00
N SER A 265 12.04 9.33 -19.72
CA SER A 265 11.90 9.26 -21.18
C SER A 265 13.28 8.99 -21.80
N PRO A 266 13.40 8.11 -22.81
CA PRO A 266 14.62 7.94 -23.60
C PRO A 266 15.16 9.27 -24.15
N ASN A 267 14.28 10.23 -24.44
CA ASN A 267 14.61 11.56 -24.96
C ASN A 267 14.94 12.60 -23.87
N ALA A 268 14.76 12.28 -22.58
CA ALA A 268 15.13 13.18 -21.48
C ALA A 268 16.66 13.35 -21.31
N GLN A 269 17.47 12.55 -22.03
CA GLN A 269 18.93 12.67 -22.02
C GLN A 269 19.47 13.89 -22.81
N GLY A 270 18.61 14.67 -23.47
CA GLY A 270 19.01 15.77 -24.36
C GLY A 270 19.21 17.15 -23.72
N GLN A 271 18.84 17.37 -22.46
CA GLN A 271 19.04 18.66 -21.79
C GLN A 271 19.68 18.45 -20.42
N ARG A 272 21.01 18.40 -20.42
CA ARG A 272 21.78 18.77 -19.23
C ARG A 272 21.95 20.28 -19.28
N PRO A 273 21.29 21.09 -18.43
CA PRO A 273 21.78 22.44 -18.18
C PRO A 273 23.19 22.28 -17.63
N ASN A 274 24.15 22.97 -18.24
CA ASN A 274 25.53 23.06 -17.75
C ASN A 274 25.51 23.34 -16.24
N GLN A 275 25.81 22.32 -15.43
CA GLN A 275 26.11 22.50 -14.01
C GLN A 275 27.53 23.04 -13.91
N THR A 276 27.70 24.31 -14.27
CA THR A 276 28.72 25.14 -13.63
C THR A 276 28.27 25.36 -12.18
N GLY A 277 29.14 25.02 -11.25
CA GLY A 277 28.81 24.81 -9.84
C GLY A 277 28.36 26.07 -9.11
N GLN A 278 27.05 26.20 -8.89
CA GLN A 278 26.50 27.03 -7.83
C GLN A 278 25.44 26.22 -7.07
N THR A 279 25.88 25.63 -5.96
CA THR A 279 25.01 25.15 -4.89
C THR A 279 24.16 26.31 -4.38
N ARG A 280 22.86 26.32 -4.75
CA ARG A 280 21.85 27.15 -4.10
C ARG A 280 21.68 26.69 -2.65
N PRO A 281 21.97 27.52 -1.63
CA PRO A 281 21.61 27.23 -0.25
C PRO A 281 20.11 27.51 -0.07
N GLY A 282 19.35 26.57 0.48
CA GLY A 282 18.05 26.88 1.09
C GLY A 282 16.77 26.33 0.45
N ALA A 283 16.81 25.48 -0.57
CA ALA A 283 15.60 24.75 -0.97
C ALA A 283 15.35 23.60 0.04
N ALA A 284 14.45 23.82 1.00
CA ALA A 284 13.95 22.78 1.88
C ALA A 284 13.58 21.55 1.04
N ARG A 285 14.20 20.41 1.37
CA ARG A 285 13.97 19.14 0.67
C ARG A 285 12.54 18.74 0.92
N ASP A 286 11.73 18.68 -0.14
CA ASP A 286 10.35 18.20 -0.04
C ASP A 286 10.37 16.75 0.48
N PRO A 287 9.81 16.49 1.69
CA PRO A 287 9.81 15.15 2.28
C PRO A 287 9.11 14.12 1.38
N LEU A 288 8.19 14.55 0.52
CA LEU A 288 7.50 13.69 -0.45
C LEU A 288 8.44 13.22 -1.58
N ILE A 289 9.40 14.04 -2.01
CA ILE A 289 10.43 13.67 -2.99
C ILE A 289 11.46 12.71 -2.37
N GLU A 290 11.84 12.90 -1.11
CA GLU A 290 12.73 11.98 -0.38
C GLU A 290 12.05 10.62 -0.14
N LEU A 291 10.74 10.63 0.14
CA LEU A 291 9.88 9.45 0.25
C LEU A 291 9.81 8.67 -1.08
N MET A 292 9.55 9.36 -2.20
CA MET A 292 9.51 8.72 -3.51
C MET A 292 10.88 8.18 -3.93
N ARG A 293 11.98 8.90 -3.68
CA ARG A 293 13.34 8.43 -4.04
C ARG A 293 13.89 7.31 -3.16
N GLY A 294 13.08 6.70 -2.29
CA GLY A 294 13.42 5.58 -1.41
C GLY A 294 14.38 4.58 -2.08
N ARG A 295 15.68 4.75 -1.83
CA ARG A 295 16.73 3.90 -2.38
C ARG A 295 16.52 2.51 -1.82
N ASN A 296 16.17 1.60 -2.73
CA ASN A 296 15.97 0.17 -2.55
C ASN A 296 16.85 -0.41 -1.40
N PRO A 297 16.27 -1.02 -0.34
CA PRO A 297 16.98 -1.36 0.89
C PRO A 297 18.01 -2.51 0.79
N ASN A 298 18.23 -3.10 -0.40
CA ASN A 298 19.12 -4.26 -0.57
C ASN A 298 20.52 -3.96 -1.13
N ARG A 299 20.98 -2.70 -1.18
CA ARG A 299 22.40 -2.41 -1.46
C ARG A 299 23.16 -2.17 -0.16
N ASN A 300 23.78 -3.24 0.34
CA ASN A 300 24.80 -3.17 1.39
C ASN A 300 25.87 -2.10 1.05
N PRO A 301 26.14 -1.12 1.92
CA PRO A 301 27.17 -0.11 1.67
C PRO A 301 28.60 -0.59 2.01
N ASN A 302 28.76 -1.74 2.65
CA ASN A 302 30.06 -2.20 3.14
C ASN A 302 30.59 -3.37 2.31
N LEU A 303 31.20 -3.04 1.17
CA LEU A 303 32.31 -3.78 0.60
C LEU A 303 33.49 -2.82 0.55
N SER A 304 34.28 -2.86 1.62
CA SER A 304 35.64 -2.31 1.63
C SER A 304 36.43 -3.04 0.53
N MET A 305 36.69 -2.36 -0.59
CA MET A 305 37.61 -2.84 -1.60
C MET A 305 39.01 -2.39 -1.18
N SER A 306 39.77 -3.37 -0.66
CA SER A 306 41.22 -3.31 -0.63
C SER A 306 41.74 -3.01 -2.04
N ASN A 307 42.65 -2.05 -2.12
CA ASN A 307 43.22 -1.52 -3.35
C ASN A 307 44.08 -2.60 -4.01
N ASN A 308 43.66 -3.14 -5.16
CA ASN A 308 44.52 -3.95 -6.02
C ASN A 308 44.48 -3.39 -7.45
N PRO A 309 45.55 -2.74 -7.94
CA PRO A 309 45.53 -2.03 -9.21
C PRO A 309 45.92 -2.95 -10.38
N GLN A 310 45.06 -3.89 -10.74
CA GLN A 310 45.15 -4.58 -12.04
C GLN A 310 43.87 -5.38 -12.32
N GLN A 311 42.85 -4.69 -12.85
CA GLN A 311 41.81 -5.23 -13.74
C GLN A 311 40.82 -4.11 -14.09
N GLN A 312 41.19 -3.28 -15.07
CA GLN A 312 40.23 -2.40 -15.74
C GLN A 312 39.30 -3.28 -16.59
N ARG A 313 38.13 -3.63 -16.04
CA ARG A 313 36.99 -4.07 -16.84
C ARG A 313 36.28 -2.83 -17.38
N PRO A 314 35.87 -2.79 -18.67
CA PRO A 314 35.16 -1.65 -19.22
C PRO A 314 33.84 -1.42 -18.48
N GLN A 315 33.55 -0.16 -18.21
CA GLN A 315 32.34 0.33 -17.55
C GLN A 315 31.10 -0.34 -18.17
N GLN A 316 30.46 -1.24 -17.42
CA GLN A 316 29.13 -1.72 -17.79
C GLN A 316 28.21 -0.50 -17.81
N GLN A 317 27.77 -0.16 -19.02
CA GLN A 317 26.86 0.91 -19.34
C GLN A 317 25.73 0.94 -18.30
N GLN A 318 25.60 2.09 -17.64
CA GLN A 318 24.42 2.44 -16.85
C GLN A 318 23.20 2.15 -17.71
N GLN A 319 22.47 1.08 -17.37
CA GLN A 319 21.26 0.67 -18.09
C GLN A 319 20.38 1.90 -18.24
N ARG A 320 20.13 2.29 -19.49
CA ARG A 320 19.21 3.37 -19.85
C ARG A 320 17.87 2.99 -19.23
N ARG A 321 17.50 3.64 -18.13
CA ARG A 321 16.18 3.45 -17.51
C ARG A 321 15.17 3.89 -18.56
N GLY A 322 14.35 2.96 -19.04
CA GLY A 322 13.27 3.26 -19.98
C GLY A 322 12.02 3.74 -19.24
N ILE A 323 10.91 3.83 -19.97
CA ILE A 323 9.58 3.90 -19.35
C ILE A 323 9.40 2.65 -18.49
N ASN A 324 8.91 2.81 -17.27
CA ASN A 324 8.58 1.66 -16.44
C ASN A 324 7.33 0.98 -17.00
N GLU A 325 7.49 -0.23 -17.54
CA GLU A 325 6.44 -1.00 -18.21
C GLU A 325 5.71 -1.98 -17.28
N ASN A 326 5.68 -1.73 -15.97
CA ASN A 326 4.95 -2.61 -15.03
C ASN A 326 3.48 -2.85 -15.43
N TYR A 327 2.86 -1.94 -16.20
CA TYR A 327 1.49 -2.09 -16.71
C TYR A 327 1.37 -2.94 -17.99
N ALA A 328 2.40 -3.03 -18.83
CA ALA A 328 2.33 -3.76 -20.10
C ALA A 328 2.49 -5.29 -19.95
N ARG A 329 2.72 -5.77 -18.73
CA ARG A 329 2.96 -7.18 -18.43
C ARG A 329 1.73 -7.93 -17.92
N GLU A 330 0.60 -7.26 -17.75
CA GLU A 330 -0.61 -7.84 -17.11
C GLU A 330 -1.87 -7.81 -17.99
N LEU A 331 -1.76 -7.55 -19.31
CA LEU A 331 -2.88 -7.70 -20.26
C LEU A 331 -2.84 -9.03 -21.01
#